data_AF-A0A257VS08-F1
#
_entry.id   AF-A0A257VS08-F1
#
_cell.length_a   1.000
_cell.length_b   1.000
_cell.length_c   1.000
_cell.angle_alpha   90.00
_cell.angle_beta   90.00
_cell.angle_gamma   90.00
#
_symmetry.space_group_name_H-M   'P 1'
#
loop_
_entity.id
_entity.type
_entity.pdbx_description
1 polymer ?
#
loop_
_entity_poly.entity_id
_entity_poly.type
_entity_poly.pdbx_seq_one_letter_code
_entity_poly.pdbx_strand_id
1 'polypeptide(L)'
;MTKATANGELIVPPGKYFVLGDNRDRSLDSRYLGFVDQRDIKGTPALIYFSFDPPDDRLESGAVSLPSLFTPSRIRWNRLFLSL
;
A
#
# COMPACT_ATOMS: atom_id res chain seq x y z
N MET A 1 -0.80 17.04 -12.93
CA MET A 1 0.67 17.16 -12.75
C MET A 1 1.33 17.98 -13.87
N THR A 2 0.80 19.15 -14.23
CA THR A 2 1.33 19.94 -15.37
C THR A 2 2.69 20.59 -15.11
N LYS A 3 3.21 20.56 -13.87
CA LYS A 3 4.40 21.34 -13.47
C LYS A 3 5.73 20.57 -13.51
N ALA A 4 5.74 19.28 -13.86
CA ALA A 4 6.94 18.44 -13.79
C ALA A 4 7.11 17.49 -15.00
N THR A 5 6.60 17.88 -16.17
CA THR A 5 6.78 17.10 -17.41
C THR A 5 7.58 17.89 -18.42
N ALA A 6 8.57 17.25 -19.05
CA ALA A 6 9.37 17.80 -20.12
C ALA A 6 9.36 16.81 -21.28
N ASN A 7 8.95 17.24 -22.48
CA ASN A 7 8.86 16.38 -23.67
C ASN A 7 8.02 15.10 -23.50
N GLY A 8 7.00 15.13 -22.63
CA GLY A 8 6.17 13.96 -22.33
C GLY A 8 6.74 13.03 -21.27
N GLU A 9 7.95 13.29 -20.77
CA GLU A 9 8.55 12.55 -19.67
C GLU A 9 8.31 13.25 -18.33
N LEU A 10 8.05 12.45 -17.30
CA LEU A 10 7.95 12.94 -15.93
C LEU A 10 9.35 13.14 -15.35
N ILE A 11 9.65 14.38 -14.93
CA ILE A 11 10.92 14.72 -14.28
C ILE A 11 10.70 14.81 -12.77
N VAL A 12 11.31 13.88 -12.02
CA VAL A 12 11.25 13.87 -10.56
C VAL A 12 12.36 14.78 -10.00
N PRO A 13 12.04 15.77 -9.16
CA PRO A 13 13.05 16.65 -8.57
C PRO A 13 14.04 15.90 -7.67
N PRO A 14 15.25 16.44 -7.44
CA PRO A 14 16.18 15.89 -6.45
C PRO A 14 15.55 15.79 -5.05
N GLY A 15 15.83 14.70 -4.34
CA GLY A 15 15.29 14.45 -2.99
C GLY A 15 13.79 14.15 -2.94
N LYS A 16 13.16 13.89 -4.09
CA LYS A 16 11.75 13.54 -4.21
C LYS A 16 11.57 12.17 -4.85
N TYR A 17 10.41 11.57 -4.62
CA TYR A 17 10.00 10.31 -5.21
C TYR A 17 8.63 10.44 -5.88
N PHE A 18 8.48 9.79 -7.03
CA PHE A 18 7.18 9.53 -7.63
C PHE A 18 6.77 8.10 -7.29
N VAL A 19 5.71 7.95 -6.49
CA VAL A 19 5.25 6.64 -6.01
C VAL A 19 3.93 6.26 -6.68
N LEU A 20 3.77 4.97 -6.96
CA LEU A 20 2.55 4.38 -7.52
C LEU A 20 2.13 3.21 -6.65
N GLY A 21 0.83 3.08 -6.40
CA GLY A 21 0.29 1.85 -5.86
C GLY A 21 0.17 0.78 -6.93
N ASP A 22 0.30 -0.50 -6.56
CA ASP A 22 0.10 -1.61 -7.50
C ASP A 22 -1.33 -1.70 -8.00
N ASN A 23 -2.31 -1.38 -7.16
CA ASN A 23 -3.72 -1.28 -7.53
C ASN A 23 -4.02 0.07 -8.18
N ARG A 24 -3.63 0.22 -9.47
CA ARG A 24 -3.58 1.50 -10.19
C ARG A 24 -4.90 2.26 -10.24
N ASP A 25 -6.03 1.58 -10.35
CA ASP A 25 -7.34 2.25 -10.43
C ASP A 25 -7.88 2.65 -9.06
N ARG A 26 -7.32 2.08 -7.99
CA ARG A 26 -7.75 2.32 -6.59
C ARG A 26 -6.58 2.78 -5.72
N SER A 27 -5.72 3.63 -6.26
CA SER A 27 -4.61 4.21 -5.51
C SER A 27 -4.61 5.74 -5.64
N LEU A 28 -4.70 6.42 -4.49
CA LEU A 28 -4.48 7.86 -4.38
C LEU A 28 -2.98 8.10 -4.20
N ASP A 29 -2.24 8.02 -5.30
CA ASP A 29 -0.77 8.09 -5.33
C ASP A 29 -0.24 9.39 -5.95
N SER A 30 1.03 9.42 -6.33
CA SER A 30 1.68 10.64 -6.84
C SER A 30 1.02 11.24 -8.07
N ARG A 31 0.22 10.48 -8.83
CA ARG A 31 -0.59 11.03 -9.95
C ARG A 31 -1.55 12.13 -9.49
N TYR A 32 -2.03 12.05 -8.25
CA TYR A 32 -2.98 12.98 -7.65
C TYR A 32 -2.35 13.85 -6.55
N LEU A 33 -1.51 13.25 -5.69
CA LEU A 33 -0.97 13.91 -4.50
C LEU A 33 0.36 14.65 -4.75
N GLY A 34 1.05 14.37 -5.87
CA GLY A 34 2.38 14.92 -6.14
C GLY A 34 3.53 14.06 -5.61
N PHE A 35 4.73 14.63 -5.58
CA PHE A 35 5.94 13.90 -5.17
C PHE A 35 6.07 13.80 -3.66
N VAL A 36 6.65 12.69 -3.19
CA VAL A 36 6.96 12.43 -1.77
C VAL A 36 8.39 12.91 -1.47
N ASP A 37 8.60 13.57 -0.33
CA ASP A 37 9.95 13.92 0.13
C ASP A 37 10.72 12.68 0.61
N GLN A 38 12.01 12.59 0.27
CA GLN A 38 12.88 11.51 0.75
C GLN A 38 12.87 11.36 2.27
N ARG A 39 12.82 12.48 3.01
CA ARG A 39 12.78 12.48 4.48
C ARG A 39 11.51 11.84 5.07
N ASP A 40 10.44 11.72 4.29
CA ASP A 40 9.18 11.13 4.72
C ASP A 40 9.15 9.61 4.49
N ILE A 41 10.17 9.06 3.82
CA ILE A 41 10.33 7.62 3.59
C ILE A 41 10.97 6.99 4.83
N LYS A 42 10.21 6.09 5.48
CA LYS A 42 10.68 5.38 6.69
C LYS A 42 11.53 4.14 6.38
N GLY A 43 11.36 3.52 5.21
CA GLY A 43 12.08 2.31 4.82
C GLY A 43 11.32 1.48 3.79
N THR A 44 11.88 0.31 3.48
CA THR A 44 11.33 -0.64 2.51
C THR A 44 10.55 -1.74 3.24
N PRO A 45 9.31 -2.07 2.83
CA PRO A 45 8.59 -3.24 3.33
C PRO A 45 9.42 -4.51 3.12
N ALA A 46 9.61 -5.33 4.16
CA ALA A 46 10.52 -6.48 4.10
C ALA A 46 9.83 -7.85 4.19
N LEU A 47 8.69 -7.93 4.89
CA LEU A 47 8.07 -9.21 5.25
C LEU A 47 6.57 -9.07 5.48
N ILE A 48 5.80 -10.06 5.02
CA ILE A 48 4.43 -10.27 5.48
C ILE A 48 4.45 -11.20 6.70
N TYR A 49 4.35 -10.62 7.90
CA TYR A 49 4.34 -11.40 9.15
C TYR A 49 2.93 -11.91 9.54
N PHE A 50 1.87 -11.30 9.01
CA PHE A 50 0.49 -11.68 9.28
C PHE A 50 -0.44 -11.36 8.10
N SER A 51 -1.40 -12.26 7.81
CA SER A 51 -2.41 -12.06 6.77
C SER A 51 -3.70 -12.84 7.07
N PHE A 52 -4.83 -12.15 7.04
CA PHE A 52 -6.14 -12.67 7.44
C PHE A 52 -7.23 -12.24 6.46
N ASP A 53 -8.20 -13.13 6.22
CA ASP A 53 -9.36 -12.90 5.37
C ASP A 53 -10.63 -12.58 6.20
N PRO A 54 -11.02 -11.29 6.32
CA PRO A 54 -12.18 -10.92 7.12
C PRO A 54 -13.49 -11.37 6.47
N PRO A 55 -14.53 -11.68 7.27
CA PRO A 55 -15.86 -11.95 6.75
C PRO A 55 -16.49 -10.69 6.11
N ASP A 56 -17.39 -10.91 5.16
CA ASP A 56 -17.97 -9.87 4.29
C ASP A 56 -18.72 -8.76 5.06
N ASP A 57 -19.30 -9.10 6.21
CA ASP A 57 -20.03 -8.20 7.12
C ASP A 57 -19.15 -7.14 7.81
N ARG A 58 -17.81 -7.26 7.67
CA ARG A 58 -16.85 -6.36 8.33
C ARG A 58 -16.38 -5.17 7.52
N LEU A 59 -16.63 -5.18 6.22
CA LEU A 59 -16.32 -4.04 5.36
C LEU A 59 -17.13 -2.80 5.80
N GLU A 60 -18.27 -3.01 6.47
CA GLU A 60 -19.17 -1.96 6.96
C GLU A 60 -18.82 -1.43 8.36
N SER A 61 -18.27 -2.26 9.26
CA SER A 61 -18.12 -1.91 10.69
C SER A 61 -16.69 -1.55 11.12
N GLY A 62 -15.66 -1.89 10.33
CA GLY A 62 -14.25 -1.59 10.63
C GLY A 62 -13.69 -2.29 11.89
N ALA A 63 -14.50 -3.06 12.61
CA ALA A 63 -14.13 -3.73 13.85
C ALA A 63 -13.86 -5.22 13.61
N VAL A 64 -12.64 -5.67 13.91
CA VAL A 64 -12.31 -7.09 13.96
C VAL A 64 -12.75 -7.63 15.33
N SER A 65 -13.73 -8.54 15.36
CA SER A 65 -14.07 -9.21 16.63
C SER A 65 -12.95 -10.16 17.03
N LEU A 66 -12.52 -10.11 18.30
CA LEU A 66 -11.42 -10.95 18.82
C LEU A 66 -11.55 -12.44 18.45
N PRO A 67 -12.74 -13.09 18.50
CA PRO A 67 -12.88 -14.50 18.14
C PRO A 67 -12.43 -14.84 16.71
N SER A 68 -12.58 -13.89 15.78
CA SER A 68 -12.22 -14.12 14.39
C SER A 68 -10.72 -14.14 14.11
N LEU A 69 -9.91 -13.49 14.95
CA LEU A 69 -8.45 -13.59 14.88
C LEU A 69 -7.95 -15.01 15.15
N PHE A 70 -8.76 -15.80 15.85
CA PHE A 70 -8.47 -17.19 16.20
C PHE A 70 -9.14 -18.21 15.27
N THR A 71 -9.67 -17.77 14.11
CA THR A 71 -10.26 -18.68 13.10
C THR A 71 -9.19 -19.11 12.09
N PRO A 72 -8.56 -20.31 12.23
CA PRO A 72 -7.35 -20.64 11.48
C PRO A 72 -7.58 -20.79 9.97
N SER A 73 -8.79 -21.14 9.55
CA SER A 73 -9.17 -21.28 8.14
C SER A 73 -9.18 -19.96 7.37
N ARG A 74 -9.21 -18.81 8.06
CA ARG A 74 -9.17 -17.48 7.45
C ARG A 74 -7.78 -16.88 7.41
N ILE A 75 -6.79 -17.53 8.03
CA ILE A 75 -5.40 -17.10 7.93
C ILE A 75 -4.89 -17.48 6.53
N ARG A 76 -4.31 -16.51 5.82
CA ARG A 76 -3.77 -16.72 4.47
C ARG A 76 -2.33 -17.22 4.57
N TRP A 77 -2.17 -18.46 5.00
CA TRP A 77 -0.87 -19.10 5.30
C TRP A 77 0.15 -18.96 4.16
N ASN A 78 -0.28 -19.09 2.91
CA ASN A 78 0.57 -18.98 1.72
C ASN A 78 1.20 -17.59 1.51
N ARG A 79 0.81 -16.58 2.29
CA ARG A 79 1.39 -15.23 2.22
C ARG A 79 2.40 -14.96 3.32
N LEU A 80 2.46 -15.79 4.36
CA LEU A 80 3.33 -15.54 5.50
C LEU A 80 4.79 -15.81 5.13
N PHE A 81 5.67 -14.96 5.66
CA PHE A 81 7.11 -15.04 5.47
C PHE A 81 7.60 -14.89 4.03
N LEU A 82 6.74 -14.37 3.14
CA LEU A 82 7.17 -13.89 1.85
C LEU A 82 7.98 -12.60 2.02
N SER A 83 9.16 -12.57 1.43
CA SER A 83 9.90 -11.33 1.19
C SER A 83 9.15 -10.50 0.16
N LEU A 84 9.11 -9.19 0.36
CA LEU A 84 8.48 -8.23 -0.54
C LEU A 84 9.46 -7.70 -1.59
#